data_AF-X1ALP1-F1
#
_entry.id   AF-X1ALP1-F1
#
_cell.length_a   1.000
_cell.length_b   1.000
_cell.length_c   1.000
_cell.angle_alpha   90.00
_cell.angle_beta   90.00
_cell.angle_gamma   90.00
#
_symmetry.space_group_name_H-M   'P 1'
#
loop_
_entity.id
_entity.type
_entity.pdbx_description
1 polymer ?
#
loop_
_entity_poly.entity_id
_entity_poly.type
_entity_poly.pdbx_seq_one_letter_code
_entity_poly.pdbx_strand_id
1 'polypeptide(L)' 'GRVNCNMPHAMANSGSWFNANPFTDTLGGGSWAGNMTSENVNFKHFLNYTWLSEPFPEYVPTDEDLFGDYFDKWGRG' A
#
# COMPACT_ATOMS: atom_id res chain seq x y z
N GLY A 1 -1.78 -11.02 0.81
CA GLY A 1 -1.98 -12.02 1.86
C GLY A 1 -2.23 -11.31 3.18
N ARG A 2 -2.82 -11.97 4.18
CA ARG A 2 -3.11 -11.35 5.48
C ARG A 2 -2.56 -12.22 6.59
N VAL A 3 -2.03 -11.58 7.62
CA VAL A 3 -1.56 -12.23 8.83
C VAL A 3 -2.27 -11.55 10.00
N ASN A 4 -3.15 -12.28 10.66
CA ASN A 4 -3.89 -11.80 11.81
C ASN A 4 -3.21 -12.33 13.09
N CYS A 5 -3.01 -11.47 14.09
CA CYS A 5 -2.37 -11.84 15.36
C CYS A 5 -3.39 -11.71 16.50
N ASN A 6 -3.60 -12.79 17.27
CA ASN A 6 -4.55 -12.84 18.40
C ASN A 6 -6.00 -12.46 18.02
N MET A 7 -6.45 -12.83 16.81
CA MET A 7 -7.77 -12.51 16.29
C MET A 7 -8.44 -13.75 15.66
N PRO A 8 -9.78 -13.86 15.68
CA PRO A 8 -10.49 -14.98 15.07
C PRO A 8 -10.35 -14.95 13.55
N HIS A 9 -9.93 -16.08 12.97
CA HIS A 9 -9.48 -16.17 11.58
C HIS A 9 -10.51 -15.65 10.56
N ALA A 10 -11.72 -16.21 10.54
CA ALA A 10 -12.71 -15.91 9.50
C ALA A 10 -13.12 -14.43 9.51
N MET A 11 -13.54 -13.92 10.67
CA MET A 11 -13.97 -12.52 10.80
C MET A 11 -12.81 -11.55 10.51
N ALA A 12 -11.60 -11.84 10.98
CA ALA A 12 -10.47 -10.97 10.75
C ALA A 12 -10.05 -10.94 9.26
N ASN A 13 -10.08 -12.10 8.58
CA ASN A 13 -9.65 -12.17 7.18
C ASN A 13 -10.63 -11.44 6.24
N SER A 14 -11.94 -11.51 6.52
CA SER A 14 -12.98 -10.81 5.76
C SER A 14 -13.16 -9.34 6.16
N GLY A 15 -12.44 -8.82 7.16
CA GLY A 15 -12.50 -7.42 7.58
C GLY A 15 -13.57 -7.15 8.64
N SER A 16 -13.21 -7.34 9.91
CA SER A 16 -14.07 -7.08 11.05
C SER A 16 -13.88 -5.68 11.64
N TRP A 17 -14.82 -5.26 12.48
CA TRP A 17 -14.80 -3.98 13.18
C TRP A 17 -13.55 -3.76 14.06
N PHE A 18 -12.90 -4.84 14.49
CA PHE A 18 -11.75 -4.79 15.40
C PHE A 18 -10.38 -4.87 14.71
N ASN A 19 -10.31 -4.98 13.37
CA ASN A 19 -9.02 -5.20 12.69
C ASN A 19 -8.78 -4.36 11.42
N ALA A 20 -9.64 -3.37 11.13
CA ALA A 20 -9.45 -2.32 10.11
C ALA A 20 -9.19 -2.78 8.67
N ASN A 21 -9.24 -4.08 8.39
CA ASN A 21 -9.18 -4.62 7.04
C ASN A 21 -10.48 -4.25 6.28
N PRO A 22 -10.40 -3.93 4.98
CA PRO A 22 -11.59 -3.71 4.17
C PRO A 22 -12.53 -4.93 4.21
N PHE A 23 -13.82 -4.68 4.48
CA PHE A 23 -14.81 -5.76 4.53
C PHE A 23 -15.07 -6.37 3.15
N THR A 24 -14.95 -7.70 3.02
CA THR A 24 -15.28 -8.47 1.81
C THR A 24 -15.19 -9.97 2.08
N ASP A 25 -15.94 -10.78 1.30
CA ASP A 25 -15.75 -12.24 1.23
C ASP A 25 -14.89 -12.69 0.04
N THR A 26 -14.39 -11.74 -0.77
CA THR A 26 -13.49 -12.03 -1.90
C THR A 26 -12.05 -11.69 -1.52
N LEU A 27 -11.26 -12.74 -1.24
CA LEU A 27 -9.93 -12.62 -0.64
C LEU A 27 -8.82 -12.96 -1.66
N GLY A 28 -8.07 -11.95 -2.11
CA GLY A 28 -6.89 -12.15 -2.97
C GLY A 28 -5.70 -12.84 -2.27
N GLY A 29 -5.26 -13.98 -2.80
CA GLY A 29 -4.10 -14.75 -2.35
C GLY A 29 -2.76 -14.33 -2.96
N GLY A 30 -2.72 -13.30 -3.81
CA GLY A 30 -1.52 -12.85 -4.50
C GLY A 30 -1.05 -13.78 -5.63
N SER A 31 0.09 -13.45 -6.23
CA SER A 31 0.62 -14.13 -7.42
C SER A 31 0.94 -15.61 -7.19
N TRP A 32 1.36 -16.00 -5.98
CA TRP A 32 1.55 -17.41 -5.62
C TRP A 32 0.27 -18.21 -5.83
N ALA A 33 -0.87 -17.71 -5.35
CA ALA A 33 -2.17 -18.36 -5.49
C ALA A 33 -2.83 -18.14 -6.86
N GLY A 34 -2.12 -17.53 -7.82
CA GLY A 34 -2.65 -17.22 -9.16
C GLY A 34 -3.64 -16.04 -9.18
N ASN A 35 -3.64 -15.16 -8.18
CA ASN A 35 -4.47 -13.95 -8.17
C ASN A 35 -3.68 -12.69 -8.55
N MET A 36 -4.34 -11.73 -9.21
CA MET A 36 -3.74 -10.44 -9.56
C MET A 36 -3.47 -9.52 -8.35
N THR A 37 -4.17 -9.74 -7.24
CA THR A 37 -4.07 -8.89 -6.04
C THR A 37 -3.96 -9.72 -4.76
N SER A 38 -3.36 -9.12 -3.75
CA SER A 38 -3.24 -9.63 -2.38
C SER A 38 -4.28 -9.02 -1.42
N GLU A 39 -5.16 -8.16 -1.93
CA GLU A 39 -6.06 -7.27 -1.20
C GLU A 39 -7.45 -7.86 -0.90
N ASN A 40 -8.10 -7.34 0.12
CA ASN A 40 -9.54 -7.50 0.32
C ASN A 40 -10.25 -6.74 -0.81
N VAL A 41 -10.79 -7.48 -1.79
CA VAL A 41 -11.42 -6.91 -2.98
C VAL A 41 -12.61 -6.04 -2.56
N ASN A 42 -12.57 -4.78 -3.02
CA ASN A 42 -13.56 -3.75 -2.73
C ASN A 42 -13.84 -2.94 -4.01
N PHE A 43 -14.76 -1.97 -3.93
CA PHE A 43 -15.22 -1.18 -5.07
C PHE A 43 -14.09 -0.55 -5.91
N LYS A 44 -12.95 -0.19 -5.30
CA LYS A 44 -11.81 0.41 -6.02
C LYS A 44 -11.23 -0.51 -7.10
N HIS A 45 -11.38 -1.83 -6.94
CA HIS A 45 -10.92 -2.83 -7.90
C HIS A 45 -11.81 -2.92 -9.15
N PHE A 46 -12.99 -2.27 -9.11
CA PHE A 46 -13.91 -2.19 -10.24
C PHE A 46 -13.88 -0.82 -10.92
N LEU A 47 -12.96 0.06 -10.51
CA LEU A 47 -12.78 1.39 -11.09
C LEU A 47 -11.48 1.44 -11.88
N ASN A 48 -11.55 2.06 -13.06
CA ASN A 48 -10.36 2.50 -13.78
C ASN A 48 -10.04 3.92 -13.32
N TYR A 49 -8.78 4.18 -12.94
CA TYR A 49 -8.33 5.51 -12.56
C TYR A 49 -7.57 6.14 -13.72
N THR A 50 -8.01 7.32 -14.15
CA THR A 50 -7.32 8.13 -15.15
C THR A 50 -6.62 9.29 -14.45
N TRP A 51 -5.33 9.45 -14.70
CA TRP A 51 -4.51 10.50 -14.10
C TRP A 51 -4.35 11.63 -15.11
N LEU A 52 -4.75 12.85 -14.74
CA LEU A 52 -4.48 14.06 -15.51
C LEU A 52 -3.18 14.67 -15.03
N SER A 53 -2.16 14.69 -15.89
CA SER A 53 -0.88 15.33 -15.62
C SER A 53 -0.76 16.56 -16.50
N GLU A 54 -0.71 17.74 -15.88
CA GLU A 54 -0.43 19.00 -16.56
C GLU A 54 1.06 19.35 -16.42
N PRO A 55 1.69 19.96 -17.44
CA PRO A 55 3.07 20.38 -17.35
C PRO A 55 3.27 21.40 -16.20
N PHE A 56 4.34 21.21 -15.44
CA PHE A 56 4.81 22.16 -14.44
C PHE A 56 6.32 22.35 -14.59
N PRO A 57 6.91 23.45 -14.09
CA PRO A 57 8.36 23.64 -14.13
C PRO A 57 9.09 22.47 -13.47
N GLU A 58 10.10 21.93 -14.15
CA GLU A 58 10.89 20.82 -13.62
C GLU A 58 11.59 21.22 -12.32
N TYR A 59 11.44 20.37 -11.30
CA TYR A 59 12.16 20.48 -10.04
C TYR A 59 12.92 19.19 -9.81
N VAL A 60 14.25 19.26 -9.94
CA VAL A 60 15.17 18.19 -9.55
C VAL A 60 15.72 18.55 -8.16
N PRO A 61 15.36 17.81 -7.10
CA PRO A 61 15.91 18.05 -5.77
C PRO A 61 17.44 17.89 -5.76
N THR A 62 18.14 18.68 -4.95
CA THR A 62 19.58 18.50 -4.71
C THR A 62 19.82 17.33 -3.75
N ASP A 63 21.05 16.80 -3.73
CA ASP A 63 21.44 15.77 -2.75
C ASP A 63 21.29 16.28 -1.31
N GLU A 64 21.55 17.58 -1.08
CA GLU A 64 21.31 18.24 0.20
C GLU A 64 19.81 18.28 0.56
N ASP A 65 18.92 18.56 -0.40
CA ASP A 65 17.46 18.57 -0.17
C ASP A 65 16.94 17.17 0.22
N LEU A 66 17.52 16.12 -0.37
CA LEU A 66 17.09 14.74 -0.14
C LEU A 66 17.74 14.10 1.10
N PHE A 67 19.00 14.43 1.38
CA PHE A 67 19.84 13.68 2.31
C PHE A 67 20.60 14.55 3.32
N GLY A 68 20.36 15.86 3.38
CA GLY A 68 21.05 16.78 4.30
C GLY A 68 21.03 16.28 5.75
N ASP A 69 19.86 15.95 6.28
CA ASP A 69 19.70 15.40 7.64
C ASP A 69 20.49 14.10 7.85
N TYR A 70 20.62 13.28 6.82
CA TYR A 70 21.38 12.04 6.87
C TYR A 70 22.90 12.32 6.89
N PHE A 71 23.37 13.24 6.04
CA PHE A 71 24.79 13.62 5.99
C PHE A 71 25.24 14.38 7.23
N ASP A 72 24.39 15.21 7.83
CA ASP A 72 24.69 15.91 9.08
C ASP A 72 24.86 14.92 10.24
N LYS A 73 24.10 13.82 10.22
CA LYS A 73 24.13 12.81 11.28
C LYS A 73 25.27 11.81 11.12
N TRP A 74 25.61 11.43 9.89
CA TRP A 74 26.50 10.28 9.62
C TRP A 74 27.70 10.61 8.74
N GLY A 75 27.81 11.83 8.22
CA GLY A 75 28.82 12.24 7.26
C GLY A 75 28.50 11.82 5.82
N ARG A 76 29.14 12.50 4.86
CA ARG A 76 29.36 11.94 3.52
C ARG A 76 30.55 10.99 3.66
N GLY A 77 30.36 9.72 3.33
CA GLY A 77 31.34 8.64 3.55
C GLY A 77 32.74 8.94 3.03
#